data_AF-A0A0C2HPN5-F1
#
_entry.id   AF-A0A0C2HPN5-F1
#
_cell.length_a   1.000
_cell.length_b   1.000
_cell.length_c   1.000
_cell.angle_alpha   90.00
_cell.angle_beta   90.00
_cell.angle_gamma   90.00
#
_symmetry.space_group_name_H-M   'P 1'
#
loop_
_entity.id
_entity.type
_entity.pdbx_description
1 polymer ?
#
loop_
_entity_poly.entity_id
_entity_poly.type
_entity_poly.pdbx_seq_one_letter_code
_entity_poly.pdbx_strand_id
1 'polypeptide(L)' 'MAKKDKLDLELGVHETLELHEVTTLRRSTLLKAHMMESIVEDPELRKLLRKEKQISEKAIDEIEALLP' A
#
# COMPACT_ATOMS: atom_id res chain seq x y z
N MET A 1 -13.58 -2.85 -13.60
CA MET A 1 -13.23 -2.84 -12.17
C MET A 1 -13.44 -4.25 -11.67
N ALA A 2 -12.36 -5.02 -11.55
CA ALA A 2 -12.43 -6.41 -11.09
C ALA A 2 -12.88 -6.41 -9.63
N LYS A 3 -13.90 -7.21 -9.31
CA LYS A 3 -14.25 -7.54 -7.93
C LYS A 3 -12.99 -8.14 -7.30
N LYS A 4 -12.39 -7.49 -6.31
CA LYS A 4 -11.34 -8.11 -5.49
C LYS A 4 -11.99 -9.29 -4.77
N ASP A 5 -11.56 -10.49 -5.10
CA ASP A 5 -11.98 -11.69 -4.39
C ASP A 5 -11.45 -11.60 -2.96
N LYS A 6 -12.35 -11.44 -2.00
CA LYS A 6 -12.02 -11.38 -0.58
C LYS A 6 -11.58 -12.78 -0.15
N LEU A 7 -10.42 -12.90 0.48
CA LEU A 7 -9.93 -14.17 1.02
C LEU A 7 -10.68 -14.47 2.32
N ASP A 8 -11.33 -15.62 2.39
CA ASP A 8 -12.01 -16.10 3.59
C ASP A 8 -10.95 -16.68 4.55
N LEU A 9 -10.26 -15.78 5.26
CA LEU A 9 -9.26 -16.11 6.28
C LEU A 9 -9.74 -15.57 7.64
N GLU A 10 -9.89 -16.46 8.62
CA GLU A 10 -10.29 -16.07 9.98
C GLU A 10 -9.07 -15.55 10.74
N LEU A 11 -9.01 -14.23 10.92
CA LEU A 11 -7.94 -13.54 11.62
C LEU A 11 -8.30 -13.32 13.10
N GLY A 12 -7.31 -13.47 13.98
CA GLY A 12 -7.43 -13.05 15.36
C GLY A 12 -7.54 -11.51 15.49
N VAL A 13 -7.95 -11.04 16.66
CA VAL A 13 -8.09 -9.58 16.92
C VAL A 13 -6.76 -8.85 16.72
N HIS A 14 -5.64 -9.40 17.20
CA HIS A 14 -4.34 -8.78 17.04
C HIS A 14 -3.84 -8.77 15.60
N GLU A 15 -4.10 -9.84 14.83
CA GLU A 15 -3.72 -9.93 13.42
C GLU A 15 -4.52 -8.95 12.57
N THR A 16 -5.83 -8.81 12.85
CA THR A 16 -6.69 -7.81 12.21
C THR A 16 -6.17 -6.39 12.48
N LEU A 17 -5.82 -6.08 13.73
CA LEU A 17 -5.25 -4.78 14.10
C LEU A 17 -3.91 -4.53 13.41
N GLU A 18 -3.00 -5.51 13.41
CA GLU A 18 -1.70 -5.42 12.73
C GLU A 18 -1.89 -5.13 11.22
N LEU A 19 -2.82 -5.81 10.55
CA LEU A 19 -3.10 -5.53 9.13
C LEU A 19 -3.64 -4.12 8.89
N HIS A 20 -4.46 -3.57 9.80
CA HIS A 20 -4.89 -2.17 9.73
C HIS A 20 -3.73 -1.19 9.94
N GLU A 21 -2.82 -1.49 10.87
CA GLU A 21 -1.63 -0.68 11.14
C GLU A 21 -0.67 -0.68 9.93
N VAL A 22 -0.38 -1.86 9.37
CA VAL A 22 0.46 -2.00 8.17
C VAL A 22 -0.20 -1.30 6.98
N THR A 23 -1.51 -1.43 6.79
CA THR A 23 -2.24 -0.72 5.72
C THR A 23 -2.11 0.80 5.88
N THR A 24 -2.26 1.30 7.10
CA THR A 24 -2.11 2.74 7.40
C THR A 24 -0.69 3.23 7.11
N LEU A 25 0.32 2.45 7.50
CA LEU A 25 1.71 2.73 7.20
C LEU A 25 1.96 2.77 5.67
N ARG A 26 1.43 1.79 4.92
CA ARG A 26 1.56 1.76 3.46
C ARG A 26 0.92 2.96 2.78
N ARG A 27 -0.28 3.38 3.22
CA ARG A 27 -0.94 4.59 2.72
C ARG A 27 -0.13 5.85 3.00
N SER A 28 0.47 5.97 4.20
CA SER A 28 1.38 7.08 4.53
C SER A 28 2.59 7.12 3.60
N THR A 29 3.20 5.96 3.33
CA THR A 29 4.34 5.87 2.39
C THR A 29 3.93 6.20 0.95
N LEU A 30 2.78 5.72 0.48
CA LEU A 30 2.23 6.06 -0.83
C LEU A 30 2.04 7.57 -0.99
N LEU A 31 1.41 8.22 0.00
CA LEU A 31 1.23 9.67 0.01
C LEU A 31 2.58 10.40 -0.08
N LYS A 32 3.58 9.99 0.72
CA LYS A 32 4.93 10.56 0.66
C LYS A 32 5.55 10.39 -0.72
N ALA A 33 5.41 9.22 -1.34
CA ALA A 33 5.95 8.97 -2.68
C ALA A 33 5.31 9.89 -3.74
N HIS A 34 3.99 10.10 -3.68
CA HIS A 34 3.30 11.07 -4.54
C HIS A 34 3.80 12.50 -4.34
N MET A 35 3.90 12.94 -3.09
CA MET A 35 4.39 14.29 -2.77
C MET A 35 5.82 14.48 -3.27
N MET A 36 6.70 13.53 -3.00
CA MET A 36 8.11 13.60 -3.39
C MET A 36 8.30 13.54 -4.91
N GLU A 37 7.54 12.72 -5.64
CA GLU A 37 7.65 12.66 -7.11
C GLU A 37 7.33 14.00 -7.77
N SER A 38 6.45 14.81 -7.16
CA SER A 38 6.07 16.12 -7.68
C SER A 38 7.17 17.18 -7.58
N ILE A 39 8.13 17.00 -6.66
CA ILE A 39 9.20 17.97 -6.37
C ILE A 39 10.60 17.46 -6.66
N VAL A 40 10.78 16.16 -6.86
CA VAL A 40 12.10 15.58 -7.18
C VAL A 40 12.58 16.09 -8.53
N GLU A 41 13.87 16.39 -8.65
CA GLU A 41 14.52 16.77 -9.91
C GLU A 41 15.30 15.60 -10.51
N ASP A 42 15.99 14.84 -9.67
CA ASP A 42 16.81 13.69 -10.07
C ASP A 42 15.96 12.59 -10.77
N PRO A 43 16.32 12.20 -12.01
CA PRO A 43 15.52 11.28 -12.80
C PRO A 43 15.52 9.84 -12.26
N GLU A 44 16.62 9.38 -11.67
CA GLU A 44 16.70 8.02 -11.11
C GLU A 44 15.90 7.93 -9.81
N LEU A 45 15.94 8.95 -8.96
CA LEU A 45 15.10 9.05 -7.78
C LEU A 45 13.62 9.13 -8.14
N ARG A 46 13.26 9.86 -9.21
CA ARG A 46 11.87 9.87 -9.72
C ARG A 46 11.41 8.47 -10.13
N LYS A 47 12.28 7.69 -10.78
CA LYS A 47 11.98 6.30 -11.17
C LYS A 47 11.77 5.41 -9.94
N LEU A 48 12.58 5.57 -8.89
CA LEU A 48 12.38 4.87 -7.62
C LEU A 48 11.05 5.24 -6.95
N LEU A 49 10.69 6.52 -6.93
CA LEU A 49 9.41 6.99 -6.39
C LEU A 49 8.20 6.42 -7.15
N ARG A 50 8.28 6.34 -8.49
CA ARG A 50 7.25 5.69 -9.31
C ARG A 50 7.10 4.20 -8.99
N LYS A 51 8.21 3.51 -8.81
CA LYS A 51 8.22 2.10 -8.40
C LYS A 51 7.60 1.93 -7.01
N GLU A 52 7.92 2.83 -6.06
CA GLU A 52 7.35 2.80 -4.71
C GLU A 52 5.83 2.96 -4.73
N LYS A 53 5.29 3.88 -5.54
CA LYS A 53 3.83 4.02 -5.70
C LYS A 53 3.19 2.71 -6.16
N GLN A 54 3.73 2.10 -7.23
CA GLN A 54 3.20 0.85 -7.78
C GLN A 54 3.24 -0.30 -6.76
N ILE A 55 4.33 -0.41 -6.00
CA ILE A 55 4.48 -1.44 -4.97
C ILE A 55 3.50 -1.18 -3.82
N SER A 56 3.37 0.08 -3.38
CA SER A 56 2.47 0.44 -2.28
C SER A 56 0.99 0.24 -2.66
N GLU A 57 0.57 0.62 -3.86
CA GLU A 57 -0.79 0.38 -4.37
C GLU A 57 -1.10 -1.12 -4.38
N LYS A 58 -0.20 -1.93 -4.95
CA LYS A 58 -0.36 -3.39 -4.97
C LYS A 58 -0.42 -3.99 -3.57
N ALA A 59 0.46 -3.56 -2.66
CA ALA A 59 0.50 -4.08 -1.30
C ALA A 59 -0.76 -3.72 -0.49
N ILE A 60 -1.26 -2.48 -0.63
CA ILE A 60 -2.55 -2.08 -0.05
C ILE A 60 -3.66 -2.99 -0.60
N ASP A 61 -3.66 -3.25 -1.90
CA ASP A 61 -4.66 -4.08 -2.53
C ASP A 61 -4.66 -5.52 -2.01
N GLU A 62 -3.47 -6.09 -1.83
CA GLU A 62 -3.28 -7.44 -1.29
C GLU A 62 -3.66 -7.54 0.19
N ILE A 63 -3.30 -6.55 1.02
CA ILE A 63 -3.64 -6.55 2.45
C ILE A 63 -5.15 -6.35 2.65
N GLU A 64 -5.78 -5.46 1.88
CA GLU A 64 -7.23 -5.24 1.94
C GLU A 64 -8.04 -6.48 1.55
N ALA A 65 -7.48 -7.37 0.73
CA ALA A 65 -8.12 -8.64 0.40
C ALA A 65 -8.13 -9.65 1.56
N LEU A 66 -7.26 -9.46 2.57
CA LEU A 66 -7.15 -10.28 3.78
C LEU A 66 -7.98 -9.73 4.95
N LEU A 67 -8.30 -8.44 4.95
CA LEU A 67 -9.07 -7.81 6.02
C LEU A 67 -10.54 -8.26 5.99
N PRO A 68 -11.16 -8.51 7.16
CA PRO A 68 -12.54 -8.99 7.29
C PRO A 68 -13.62 -7.98 6.87
#